data_AF-A0A355C718-F1
#
_entry.id   AF-A0A355C718-F1
#
_cell.length_a   1.000
_cell.length_b   1.000
_cell.length_c   1.000
_cell.angle_alpha   90.00
_cell.angle_beta   90.00
_cell.angle_gamma   90.00
#
_symmetry.space_group_name_H-M   'P 1'
#
loop_
_entity.id
_entity.type
_entity.pdbx_description
1 polymer ?
#
loop_
_entity_poly.entity_id
_entity_poly.type
_entity_poly.pdbx_seq_one_letter_code
_entity_poly.pdbx_strand_id
1 'polypeptide(L)'
;KCCGEITPVTYHGAVTVEFLHMATLMHDDVVDEASTRRGQPSSNAVFDNKRSVLAGDYVLSSALRESVKTNNLEIIGIISELGQNLAEGELNQYSLVNEIIIDEEEYFKVIDKKT
;
A
#
# COMPACT_ATOMS: atom_id res chain seq x y z
N LYS A 1 7.40 12.38 23.94
CA LYS A 1 7.32 11.42 22.82
C LYS A 1 6.76 10.11 23.37
N CYS A 2 5.69 9.56 22.80
CA CYS A 2 4.95 8.44 23.39
C CYS A 2 5.75 7.13 23.47
N CYS A 3 6.78 6.95 22.64
CA CYS A 3 7.55 5.70 22.52
C CYS A 3 9.07 5.88 22.63
N GLY A 4 9.54 6.92 23.35
CA GLY A 4 10.97 7.20 23.50
C GLY A 4 11.55 8.16 22.44
N GLU A 5 12.84 8.04 22.16
CA GLU A 5 13.55 8.95 21.25
C GLU A 5 13.36 8.62 19.77
N ILE A 6 13.54 9.63 18.91
CA ILE A 6 13.51 9.44 17.46
C ILE A 6 14.92 9.08 17.04
N THR A 7 15.07 7.94 16.39
CA THR A 7 16.35 7.39 15.93
C THR A 7 16.34 7.22 14.40
N PRO A 8 17.49 7.00 13.75
CA PRO A 8 17.53 6.65 12.33
C PRO A 8 16.58 5.49 11.96
N VAL A 9 16.44 4.50 12.85
CA VAL A 9 15.51 3.37 12.67
C VAL A 9 14.07 3.86 12.54
N THR A 10 13.64 4.82 13.36
CA THR A 10 12.28 5.38 13.27
C THR A 10 12.04 6.14 11.96
N TYR A 11 13.06 6.82 11.42
CA TYR A 11 12.96 7.47 10.12
C TYR A 11 12.85 6.46 8.98
N HIS A 12 13.70 5.44 8.96
CA HIS A 12 13.63 4.40 7.92
C HIS A 12 12.31 3.62 7.98
N GLY A 13 11.81 3.31 9.18
CA GLY A 13 10.48 2.69 9.34
C GLY A 13 9.36 3.57 8.81
N ALA A 14 9.33 4.85 9.18
CA ALA A 14 8.30 5.79 8.73
C ALA A 14 8.31 5.98 7.20
N VAL A 15 9.50 6.16 6.60
CA VAL A 15 9.64 6.28 5.14
C VAL A 15 9.19 5.01 4.44
N THR A 16 9.51 3.84 5.00
CA THR A 16 9.09 2.56 4.42
C THR A 16 7.57 2.43 4.37
N VAL A 17 6.88 2.75 5.47
CA VAL A 17 5.41 2.66 5.54
C VAL A 17 4.77 3.64 4.56
N GLU A 18 5.26 4.88 4.48
CA GLU A 18 4.72 5.87 3.54
C GLU A 18 4.97 5.46 2.08
N PHE A 19 6.14 4.91 1.76
CA PHE A 19 6.42 4.42 0.41
C PHE A 19 5.54 3.23 0.05
N LEU A 20 5.33 2.30 0.98
CA LEU A 20 4.40 1.19 0.78
C LEU A 20 2.98 1.71 0.49
N HIS A 21 2.50 2.67 1.29
CA HIS A 21 1.21 3.32 1.09
C HIS A 21 1.11 4.04 -0.26
N MET A 22 2.14 4.78 -0.66
CA MET A 22 2.14 5.43 -1.98
C MET A 22 2.13 4.42 -3.13
N ALA A 23 2.87 3.32 -3.02
CA ALA A 23 2.89 2.28 -4.03
C ALA A 23 1.51 1.66 -4.23
N THR A 24 0.79 1.33 -3.14
CA THR A 24 -0.56 0.78 -3.25
C THR A 24 -1.52 1.78 -3.88
N LEU A 25 -1.49 3.07 -3.49
CA LEU A 25 -2.35 4.08 -4.11
C LEU A 25 -2.14 4.21 -5.64
N MET A 26 -0.90 4.07 -6.11
CA MET A 26 -0.59 4.11 -7.54
C MET A 26 -1.11 2.89 -8.29
N HIS A 27 -1.07 1.71 -7.66
CA HIS A 27 -1.64 0.49 -8.22
C HIS A 27 -3.17 0.53 -8.19
N ASP A 28 -3.78 0.95 -7.08
CA ASP A 28 -5.24 1.09 -6.93
C ASP A 28 -5.82 2.06 -7.98
N ASP A 29 -5.16 3.21 -8.22
CA ASP A 29 -5.56 4.17 -9.26
C ASP A 29 -5.68 3.51 -10.65
N VAL A 30 -4.82 2.53 -10.94
CA VAL A 30 -4.83 1.78 -12.20
C VAL A 30 -5.91 0.70 -12.19
N VAL A 31 -6.05 -0.05 -11.09
CA VAL A 31 -7.03 -1.14 -10.94
C VAL A 31 -8.45 -0.60 -10.97
N ASP A 32 -8.71 0.51 -10.29
CA ASP A 32 -10.02 1.16 -10.19
C ASP A 32 -10.36 2.08 -11.38
N GLU A 33 -9.45 2.21 -12.35
CA GLU A 33 -9.55 3.17 -13.47
C GLU A 33 -9.84 4.62 -13.00
N ALA A 34 -9.28 5.00 -11.85
CA ALA A 34 -9.53 6.30 -11.25
C ALA A 34 -8.97 7.41 -12.15
N SER A 35 -9.75 8.48 -12.34
CA SER A 35 -9.33 9.66 -13.12
C SER A 35 -8.76 10.79 -12.25
N THR A 36 -9.04 10.76 -10.94
CA THR A 36 -8.58 11.79 -9.99
C THR A 36 -8.24 11.19 -8.63
N ARG A 37 -7.28 11.80 -7.94
CA ARG A 37 -6.93 11.56 -6.53
C ARG A 37 -6.70 12.87 -5.80
N ARG A 38 -7.38 13.06 -4.66
CA ARG A 38 -7.31 14.30 -3.84
C ARG A 38 -7.57 15.58 -4.67
N GLY A 39 -8.50 15.50 -5.62
CA GLY A 39 -8.88 16.63 -6.49
C GLY A 39 -7.87 16.97 -7.59
N GLN A 40 -6.81 16.19 -7.76
CA GLN A 40 -5.85 16.28 -8.86
C GLN A 40 -6.00 15.08 -9.79
N PRO A 41 -5.56 15.16 -11.06
CA PRO A 41 -5.47 13.97 -11.92
C PRO A 41 -4.66 12.86 -11.25
N SER A 42 -5.17 11.63 -11.29
CA SER A 42 -4.47 10.43 -10.79
C SER A 42 -3.21 10.13 -11.61
N SER A 43 -2.31 9.29 -11.08
CA SER A 43 -1.05 8.97 -11.78
C SER A 43 -1.30 8.39 -13.18
N ASN A 44 -2.27 7.49 -13.30
CA ASN A 44 -2.65 6.86 -14.57
C ASN A 44 -3.34 7.83 -15.54
N ALA A 45 -4.05 8.84 -15.03
CA ALA A 45 -4.64 9.89 -15.87
C ALA A 45 -3.60 10.88 -16.41
N VAL A 46 -2.54 11.19 -15.66
CA VAL A 46 -1.44 12.06 -16.12
C VAL A 46 -0.52 11.35 -17.11
N PHE A 47 -0.19 10.10 -16.81
CA PHE A 47 0.72 9.29 -17.61
C PHE A 47 -0.08 8.28 -18.44
N ASP A 48 0.04 7.00 -18.08
CA ASP A 48 -0.77 5.90 -18.57
C ASP A 48 -0.71 4.78 -17.52
N ASN A 49 -1.52 3.74 -17.69
CA ASN A 49 -1.56 2.61 -16.77
C ASN A 49 -0.19 1.93 -16.64
N LYS A 50 0.53 1.73 -17.75
CA LYS A 50 1.82 1.00 -17.74
C LYS A 50 2.88 1.74 -16.94
N ARG A 51 3.02 3.04 -17.16
CA ARG A 51 3.97 3.90 -16.44
C ARG A 51 3.62 4.02 -14.96
N SER A 52 2.34 4.07 -14.63
CA SER A 52 1.88 4.14 -13.23
C SER A 52 2.17 2.85 -12.47
N VAL A 53 1.95 1.69 -13.09
CA VAL A 53 2.33 0.39 -12.50
C VAL A 53 3.83 0.31 -12.26
N LEU A 54 4.65 0.64 -13.28
CA LEU A 54 6.12 0.60 -13.14
C LEU A 54 6.65 1.58 -12.09
N ALA A 55 6.01 2.75 -11.96
CA ALA A 55 6.36 3.70 -10.92
C ALA A 55 5.98 3.17 -9.52
N GLY A 56 4.81 2.52 -9.38
CA GLY A 56 4.43 1.80 -8.17
C GLY A 56 5.43 0.72 -7.79
N ASP A 57 5.89 -0.10 -8.74
CA ASP A 57 6.91 -1.14 -8.52
C ASP A 57 8.24 -0.56 -8.04
N TYR A 58 8.64 0.59 -8.60
CA TYR A 58 9.84 1.30 -8.19
C TYR A 58 9.72 1.85 -6.76
N VAL A 59 8.57 2.44 -6.41
CA VAL A 59 8.32 2.95 -5.06
C VAL A 59 8.26 1.80 -4.05
N LEU A 60 7.61 0.68 -4.38
CA LEU A 60 7.59 -0.53 -3.55
C LEU A 60 9.01 -1.08 -3.32
N SER A 61 9.81 -1.19 -4.38
CA SER A 61 11.22 -1.61 -4.29
C SER A 61 12.05 -0.65 -3.42
N SER A 62 11.74 0.66 -3.49
CA SER A 62 12.36 1.67 -2.65
C SER A 62 11.93 1.54 -1.18
N ALA A 63 10.68 1.18 -0.91
CA ALA A 63 10.19 0.88 0.44
C ALA A 63 10.97 -0.29 1.04
N LEU A 64 11.10 -1.40 0.31
CA LEU A 64 11.89 -2.56 0.75
C LEU A 64 13.35 -2.19 1.02
N ARG A 65 13.93 -1.30 0.20
CA ARG A 65 15.29 -0.83 0.42
C ARG A 65 15.43 0.02 1.69
N GLU A 66 14.44 0.85 2.02
CA GLU A 66 14.43 1.61 3.29
C GLU A 66 14.17 0.69 4.49
N SER A 67 13.35 -0.36 4.34
CA SER A 67 13.08 -1.33 5.41
C SER A 67 14.35 -2.02 5.87
N VAL A 68 15.22 -2.42 4.94
CA VAL A 68 16.52 -3.05 5.23
C VAL A 68 17.44 -2.12 6.04
N LYS A 69 17.36 -0.79 5.84
CA LYS A 69 18.18 0.18 6.59
C LYS A 69 17.79 0.29 8.07
N THR A 70 16.64 -0.23 8.46
CA THR A 70 16.29 -0.36 9.88
C THR A 70 17.22 -1.35 10.60
N ASN A 71 17.86 -2.27 9.85
CA ASN A 71 18.68 -3.36 10.35
C ASN A 71 18.00 -4.16 11.47
N ASN A 72 16.67 -4.27 11.40
CA ASN A 72 15.84 -4.95 12.38
C ASN A 72 14.89 -5.92 11.65
N LEU A 73 15.15 -7.23 11.81
CA LEU A 73 14.37 -8.28 11.16
C LEU A 73 12.91 -8.32 11.60
N GLU A 74 12.59 -7.89 12.82
CA GLU A 74 11.21 -7.81 13.29
C GLU A 74 10.43 -6.75 12.50
N ILE A 75 11.03 -5.56 12.33
CA ILE A 75 10.43 -4.48 11.53
C ILE A 75 10.28 -4.91 10.06
N ILE A 76 11.31 -5.54 9.49
CA ILE A 76 11.27 -6.03 8.11
C ILE A 76 10.19 -7.12 7.96
N GLY A 77 10.05 -8.01 8.94
CA GLY A 77 9.01 -9.03 8.97
C GLY A 77 7.61 -8.42 8.95
N ILE A 78 7.33 -7.48 9.87
CA ILE A 78 6.04 -6.79 9.96
C ILE A 78 5.69 -6.08 8.65
N ILE A 79 6.65 -5.37 8.04
CA ILE A 79 6.43 -4.65 6.78
C ILE A 79 6.18 -5.61 5.61
N SER A 80 6.86 -6.76 5.61
CA SER A 80 6.66 -7.77 4.56
C SER A 80 5.28 -8.43 4.67
N GLU A 81 4.86 -8.75 5.89
CA GLU A 81 3.52 -9.28 6.18
C GLU A 81 2.44 -8.26 5.82
N LEU A 82 2.63 -6.98 6.17
CA LEU A 82 1.74 -5.89 5.76
C LEU A 82 1.58 -5.81 4.24
N GLY A 83 2.69 -5.82 3.50
CA GLY A 83 2.66 -5.81 2.03
C GLY A 83 1.93 -7.01 1.44
N GLN A 84 2.10 -8.20 2.03
CA GLN A 84 1.38 -9.41 1.61
C GLN A 84 -0.13 -9.30 1.89
N ASN A 85 -0.52 -8.85 3.08
CA ASN A 85 -1.92 -8.70 3.48
C ASN A 85 -2.65 -7.69 2.59
N LEU A 86 -2.01 -6.58 2.23
CA LEU A 86 -2.57 -5.57 1.32
C LEU A 86 -2.82 -6.18 -0.08
N ALA A 87 -1.84 -6.88 -0.64
CA ALA A 87 -1.99 -7.52 -1.94
C ALA A 87 -3.08 -8.61 -1.93
N GLU A 88 -3.17 -9.40 -0.86
CA GLU A 88 -4.23 -10.40 -0.69
C GLU A 88 -5.61 -9.73 -0.57
N GLY A 89 -5.71 -8.62 0.17
CA GLY A 89 -6.93 -7.82 0.29
C GLY A 89 -7.45 -7.35 -1.08
N GLU A 90 -6.58 -6.78 -1.91
CA GLU A 90 -6.93 -6.32 -3.26
C GLU A 90 -7.32 -7.48 -4.19
N LEU A 91 -6.63 -8.62 -4.13
CA LEU A 91 -7.01 -9.81 -4.92
C LEU A 91 -8.38 -10.38 -4.52
N ASN A 92 -8.68 -10.40 -3.22
CA ASN A 92 -9.97 -10.83 -2.70
C ASN A 92 -11.07 -9.87 -3.17
N GLN A 93 -10.85 -8.55 -3.05
CA GLN A 93 -11.79 -7.55 -3.52
C GLN A 93 -12.07 -7.72 -5.03
N TYR A 94 -11.03 -7.85 -5.85
CA TYR A 94 -11.16 -8.09 -7.30
C TYR A 94 -12.00 -9.33 -7.62
N SER A 95 -11.82 -10.41 -6.84
CA SER A 95 -12.58 -11.65 -7.01
C SER A 95 -14.06 -11.50 -6.61
N LEU A 96 -14.34 -10.63 -5.64
CA LEU A 96 -15.67 -10.38 -5.08
C LEU A 96 -16.48 -9.30 -5.82
N VAL A 97 -15.91 -8.59 -6.81
CA VAL A 97 -16.58 -7.50 -7.55
C VAL A 97 -17.94 -7.90 -8.16
N ASN A 98 -18.15 -9.20 -8.44
CA ASN A 98 -19.40 -9.72 -9.01
C ASN A 98 -20.34 -10.38 -7.99
N GLU A 99 -19.93 -10.49 -6.73
CA GLU A 99 -20.76 -11.04 -5.66
C GLU A 99 -21.43 -9.88 -4.90
N ILE A 100 -22.77 -9.92 -4.82
CA ILE A 100 -23.51 -8.96 -4.00
C ILE A 100 -23.28 -9.34 -2.54
N ILE A 101 -22.32 -8.68 -1.90
CA ILE A 101 -22.07 -8.82 -0.46
C ILE A 101 -23.17 -8.06 0.28
N ILE A 102 -24.06 -8.79 0.96
CA ILE A 102 -25.14 -8.24 1.80
C ILE A 102 -24.81 -8.39 3.29
N ASP A 103 -23.74 -9.09 3.65
CA ASP A 103 -23.38 -9.35 5.05
C ASP A 103 -22.37 -8.34 5.62
N GLU A 104 -22.68 -7.82 6.81
CA GLU A 104 -21.91 -6.79 7.51
C GLU A 104 -20.55 -7.33 8.00
N GLU A 105 -20.48 -8.62 8.37
CA GLU A 105 -19.24 -9.25 8.82
C GLU A 105 -18.17 -9.30 7.72
N GLU A 106 -18.58 -9.56 6.48
CA GLU A 106 -17.70 -9.62 5.32
C GLU A 106 -17.19 -8.23 4.93
N TYR A 107 -18.04 -7.20 5.02
CA TYR A 107 -17.65 -5.80 4.84
C TYR A 107 -16.53 -5.37 5.80
N PHE A 108 -16.65 -5.70 7.09
CA PHE A 108 -15.62 -5.34 8.08
C PHE A 108 -14.30 -6.08 7.86
N LYS A 109 -14.33 -7.34 7.40
CA LYS A 109 -13.10 -8.09 7.04
C LYS A 109 -12.35 -7.44 5.88
N VAL A 110 -13.07 -6.86 4.91
CA VAL A 110 -12.45 -6.14 3.78
C VAL A 110 -11.80 -4.84 4.26
N ILE A 111 -12.46 -4.07 5.13
CA ILE A 111 -11.90 -2.81 5.64
C ILE A 111 -10.64 -3.03 6.48
N ASP A 112 -10.64 -4.02 7.37
CA ASP A 112 -9.52 -4.30 8.28
C ASP A 112 -8.23 -4.70 7.53
N LYS A 113 -8.36 -5.30 6.34
CA LYS A 113 -7.21 -5.60 5.47
C LYS A 113 -6.72 -4.38 4.68
N LYS A 114 -7.52 -3.31 4.57
CA LYS A 114 -7.26 -2.16 3.68
C LYS A 114 -6.74 -0.92 4.40
N THR A 115 -7.08 -0.73 5.68
CA THR A 115 -6.78 0.49 6.47
C THR A 115 -6.10 0.14 7.78
#